data_AF-A0A812PNK0-F1
#
_entry.id   AF-A0A812PNK0-F1
#
_cell.length_a   1.000
_cell.length_b   1.000
_cell.length_c   1.000
_cell.angle_alpha   90.00
_cell.angle_beta   90.00
_cell.angle_gamma   90.00
#
_symmetry.space_group_name_H-M   'P 1'
#
loop_
_entity.id
_entity.type
_entity.pdbx_description
1 polymer ?
#
loop_
_entity_poly.entity_id
_entity_poly.type
_entity_poly.pdbx_seq_one_letter_code
_entity_poly.pdbx_strand_id
1 'polypeptide(L)'
;MGCMVHSPLTIVTTCEDMQDPLPPELAAVYSSAGAAFAYVGPLLDCHGAKRAAGHKFAQATGPAESAESREEAMQQLTQARKAGRLVVLASMGTVITGDSPDFGWAVKPTESQRQGLTGKQLCQAAWTAVFETFGAKDGESMEQSPLILLSVGPQKDALDGLKVPPNAVCMPVLPQVDLLRAGVDIFLTHGGQNSFMESLAAGVPVVVCPGFGDQPVNAQKAEDMST
;
A
#
# COMPACT_ATOMS: atom_id res chain seq x y z
N MET A 1 27.38 -10.62 -6.95
CA MET A 1 27.87 -10.34 -5.59
C MET A 1 27.58 -8.87 -5.30
N GLY A 2 26.55 -8.62 -4.48
CA GLY A 2 25.91 -7.30 -4.35
C GLY A 2 26.64 -6.31 -3.42
N CYS A 3 26.23 -5.04 -3.45
CA CYS A 3 26.89 -3.93 -2.74
C CYS A 3 27.08 -4.12 -1.21
N MET A 4 26.32 -5.03 -0.59
CA MET A 4 26.30 -5.24 0.85
C MET A 4 27.60 -5.83 1.41
N VAL A 5 28.38 -6.59 0.62
CA VAL A 5 29.67 -7.15 1.11
C VAL A 5 30.78 -6.10 1.24
N HIS A 6 30.53 -4.87 0.76
CA HIS A 6 31.47 -3.75 0.84
C HIS A 6 31.03 -2.69 1.86
N SER A 7 29.90 -2.89 2.55
CA SER A 7 29.43 -1.99 3.58
C SER A 7 29.78 -2.56 4.96
N PRO A 8 30.50 -1.81 5.83
CA PRO A 8 30.76 -2.27 7.19
C PRO A 8 29.49 -2.35 8.04
N LEU A 9 28.46 -1.58 7.67
CA LEU A 9 27.15 -1.57 8.31
C LEU A 9 26.05 -1.36 7.27
N THR A 10 24.99 -2.14 7.34
CA THR A 10 23.77 -1.97 6.55
C THR A 10 22.61 -1.67 7.50
N ILE A 11 22.00 -0.51 7.34
CA ILE A 11 20.81 -0.11 8.09
C ILE A 11 19.59 -0.64 7.34
N VAL A 12 18.74 -1.38 8.04
CA VAL A 12 17.53 -1.99 7.48
C VAL A 12 16.31 -1.40 8.16
N THR A 13 15.38 -0.87 7.36
CA THR A 13 14.14 -0.23 7.82
C THR A 13 13.05 -1.27 8.09
N THR A 14 13.34 -2.21 8.98
CA THR A 14 12.42 -3.21 9.51
C THR A 14 12.80 -3.54 10.96
N CYS A 15 12.01 -4.33 11.68
CA CYS A 15 12.40 -4.89 12.97
C CYS A 15 13.01 -6.30 12.80
N GLU A 16 13.77 -6.74 13.80
CA GLU A 16 14.43 -8.07 13.79
C GLU A 16 13.44 -9.22 13.59
N ASP A 17 12.24 -9.10 14.16
CA ASP A 17 11.17 -10.11 14.04
C ASP A 17 10.62 -10.24 12.61
N MET A 18 10.79 -9.20 11.79
CA MET A 18 10.24 -9.11 10.43
C MET A 18 11.31 -9.22 9.34
N GLN A 19 12.55 -9.55 9.72
CA GLN A 19 13.64 -9.77 8.78
C GLN A 19 13.39 -11.04 7.95
N ASP A 20 13.77 -11.02 6.68
CA ASP A 20 13.76 -12.26 5.88
C ASP A 20 14.82 -13.22 6.43
N PRO A 21 14.52 -14.53 6.53
CA PRO A 21 15.50 -15.50 6.97
C PRO A 21 16.68 -15.53 5.99
N LEU A 22 17.90 -15.31 6.49
CA LEU A 22 19.09 -15.43 5.68
C LEU A 22 19.43 -16.91 5.46
N PRO A 23 19.55 -17.38 4.21
CA PRO A 23 20.09 -18.71 3.93
C PRO A 23 21.49 -18.88 4.54
N PRO A 24 21.85 -20.06 5.06
CA PRO A 24 23.14 -20.28 5.73
C PRO A 24 24.36 -19.89 4.87
N GLU A 25 24.31 -20.14 3.56
CA GLU A 25 25.36 -19.72 2.63
C GLU A 25 25.52 -18.20 2.58
N LEU A 26 24.39 -17.47 2.54
CA LEU A 26 24.41 -16.01 2.47
C LEU A 26 24.86 -15.39 3.79
N ALA A 27 24.42 -15.96 4.92
CA ALA A 27 24.87 -15.57 6.25
C ALA A 27 26.39 -15.75 6.40
N ALA A 28 26.94 -16.87 5.90
CA ALA A 28 28.38 -17.12 5.89
C ALA A 28 29.14 -16.10 5.03
N VAL A 29 28.61 -15.75 3.86
CA VAL A 29 29.21 -14.71 3.00
C VAL A 29 29.25 -13.36 3.73
N TYR A 30 28.15 -12.90 4.30
CA TYR A 30 28.12 -11.61 5.00
C TYR A 30 29.01 -11.60 6.24
N SER A 31 29.01 -12.69 7.02
CA SER A 31 29.88 -12.84 8.18
C SER A 31 31.36 -12.79 7.78
N SER A 32 31.75 -13.49 6.70
CA SER A 32 33.13 -13.48 6.20
C SER A 32 33.58 -12.11 5.67
N ALA A 33 32.63 -11.31 5.18
CA ALA A 33 32.87 -9.94 4.72
C ALA A 33 32.89 -8.91 5.85
N GLY A 34 32.60 -9.31 7.10
CA GLY A 34 32.45 -8.40 8.23
C GLY A 34 31.25 -7.45 8.11
N ALA A 35 30.24 -7.82 7.31
CA ALA A 35 29.04 -7.03 7.14
C ALA A 35 28.14 -7.16 8.38
N ALA A 36 27.78 -6.02 8.97
CA ALA A 36 26.83 -5.95 10.07
C ALA A 36 25.49 -5.38 9.61
N PHE A 37 24.39 -5.82 10.23
CA PHE A 37 23.05 -5.31 9.98
C PHE A 37 22.50 -4.65 11.25
N ALA A 38 21.92 -3.46 11.10
CA ALA A 38 21.20 -2.78 12.18
C ALA A 38 19.74 -2.57 11.76
N TYR A 39 18.83 -3.16 12.52
CA TYR A 39 17.39 -3.06 12.32
C TYR A 39 16.84 -1.90 13.13
N VAL A 40 16.44 -0.83 12.45
CA VAL A 40 16.05 0.44 13.10
C VAL A 40 14.54 0.62 13.19
N GLY A 41 13.77 -0.42 12.85
CA GLY A 41 12.32 -0.38 12.81
C GLY A 41 11.75 0.38 11.60
N PRO A 42 10.42 0.57 11.57
CA PRO A 42 9.74 1.38 10.57
C PRO A 42 10.21 2.83 10.61
N LEU A 43 10.75 3.34 9.50
CA LEU A 43 11.01 4.77 9.32
C LEU A 43 9.81 5.43 8.64
N LEU A 44 8.89 5.92 9.47
CA LEU A 44 7.62 6.46 9.00
C LEU A 44 7.65 7.97 8.83
N ASP A 45 6.86 8.46 7.89
CA ASP A 45 6.60 9.88 7.71
C ASP A 45 6.03 10.51 9.00
N CYS A 46 6.54 11.69 9.35
CA CYS A 46 5.97 12.49 10.43
C CYS A 46 4.57 13.01 10.03
N HIS A 47 3.75 13.34 11.02
CA HIS A 47 2.39 13.80 10.76
C HIS A 47 2.39 15.03 9.83
N GLY A 48 1.64 14.95 8.73
CA GLY A 48 1.55 16.04 7.75
C GLY A 48 2.69 16.10 6.73
N ALA A 49 3.61 15.13 6.73
CA ALA A 49 4.62 15.04 5.69
C ALA A 49 3.98 14.77 4.31
N LYS A 50 4.57 15.36 3.27
CA LYS A 50 4.22 15.03 1.88
C LYS A 50 4.99 13.78 1.46
N ARG A 51 4.31 12.79 0.89
CA ARG A 51 4.98 11.58 0.43
C ARG A 51 6.05 11.88 -0.61
N ALA A 52 7.23 11.27 -0.44
CA ALA A 52 8.36 11.43 -1.34
C ALA A 52 8.03 11.08 -2.80
N ALA A 53 7.14 10.11 -3.05
CA ALA A 53 6.69 9.74 -4.40
C ALA A 53 5.56 10.64 -4.96
N GLY A 54 5.01 11.57 -4.16
CA GLY A 54 3.90 12.47 -4.52
C GLY A 54 4.19 13.34 -5.75
N HIS A 55 5.46 13.68 -5.99
CA HIS A 55 5.87 14.46 -7.16
C HIS A 55 5.57 13.76 -8.51
N LYS A 56 5.52 12.42 -8.54
CA LYS A 56 5.14 11.66 -9.75
C LYS A 56 3.67 11.85 -10.10
N PHE A 57 2.84 12.21 -9.13
CA PHE A 57 1.40 12.46 -9.30
C PHE A 57 1.09 13.91 -9.65
N ALA A 58 2.04 14.84 -9.42
CA ALA A 58 1.87 16.27 -9.71
C ALA A 58 1.93 16.62 -11.22
N GLN A 59 2.50 15.74 -12.06
CA GLN A 59 2.63 15.99 -13.50
C GLN A 59 1.46 15.45 -14.34
N ALA A 60 0.70 14.46 -13.85
CA ALA A 60 -0.33 13.75 -14.62
C ALA A 60 -1.78 14.20 -14.30
N THR A 61 -2.00 14.67 -13.07
CA THR A 61 -3.26 15.21 -12.55
C THR A 61 -2.91 16.45 -11.73
N GLY A 62 -3.81 17.42 -11.57
CA GLY A 62 -3.57 18.62 -10.75
C GLY A 62 -3.06 18.33 -9.32
N PRO A 63 -2.78 19.38 -8.53
CA PRO A 63 -1.76 19.36 -7.46
C PRO A 63 -1.80 18.09 -6.61
N ALA A 64 -0.66 17.40 -6.55
CA ALA A 64 -0.37 16.34 -5.60
C ALA A 64 -0.85 16.71 -4.20
N GLU A 65 -1.52 15.77 -3.50
CA GLU A 65 -1.97 15.87 -2.09
C GLU A 65 -2.07 17.31 -1.60
N SER A 66 -3.05 18.05 -2.14
CA SER A 66 -3.29 19.43 -1.68
C SER A 66 -3.70 19.37 -0.20
N ALA A 67 -3.38 20.42 0.56
CA ALA A 67 -3.78 20.50 1.97
C ALA A 67 -5.30 20.29 2.13
N GLU A 68 -6.09 20.78 1.18
CA GLU A 68 -7.54 20.61 1.11
C GLU A 68 -7.95 19.15 0.94
N SER A 69 -7.38 18.42 -0.03
CA SER A 69 -7.70 16.99 -0.26
C SER A 69 -7.33 16.11 0.93
N ARG A 70 -6.22 16.44 1.60
CA ARG A 70 -5.78 15.78 2.82
C ARG A 70 -6.75 16.04 3.96
N GLU A 71 -7.15 17.30 4.16
CA GLU A 71 -8.10 17.66 5.21
C GLU A 71 -9.46 16.98 4.98
N GLU A 72 -9.94 16.97 3.74
CA GLU A 72 -11.18 16.28 3.35
C GLU A 72 -11.13 14.79 3.71
N ALA A 73 -10.07 14.07 3.34
CA ALA A 73 -9.92 12.64 3.67
C ALA A 73 -9.94 12.39 5.18
N MET A 74 -9.24 13.23 5.96
CA MET A 74 -9.22 13.13 7.42
C MET A 74 -10.57 13.45 8.06
N GLN A 75 -11.31 14.42 7.51
CA GLN A 75 -12.66 14.77 7.95
C GLN A 75 -13.65 13.62 7.71
N GLN A 76 -13.61 13.00 6.51
CA GLN A 76 -14.44 11.84 6.18
C GLN A 76 -14.21 10.69 7.16
N LEU A 77 -12.94 10.35 7.44
CA LEU A 77 -12.58 9.33 8.42
C LEU A 77 -13.12 9.69 9.82
N THR A 78 -12.88 10.92 10.27
CA THR A 78 -13.32 11.39 11.59
C THR A 78 -14.84 11.29 11.74
N GLN A 79 -15.59 11.65 10.69
CA GLN A 79 -17.05 11.54 10.69
C GLN A 79 -17.51 10.08 10.71
N ALA A 80 -16.89 9.20 9.92
CA ALA A 80 -17.19 7.78 9.91
C ALA A 80 -16.97 7.15 11.30
N ARG A 81 -15.84 7.46 11.95
CA ARG A 81 -15.54 6.98 13.31
C ARG A 81 -16.55 7.50 14.34
N LYS A 82 -16.94 8.77 14.27
CA LYS A 82 -17.99 9.34 15.15
C LYS A 82 -19.34 8.65 14.97
N ALA A 83 -19.65 8.23 13.74
CA ALA A 83 -20.86 7.48 13.43
C ALA A 83 -20.75 5.97 13.73
N GLY A 84 -19.61 5.49 14.23
CA GLY A 84 -19.38 4.06 14.51
C GLY A 84 -19.22 3.20 13.23
N ARG A 85 -18.94 3.82 12.09
CA ARG A 85 -18.72 3.13 10.82
C ARG A 85 -17.30 2.57 10.75
N LEU A 86 -17.17 1.37 10.20
CA LEU A 86 -15.87 0.81 9.83
C LEU A 86 -15.23 1.66 8.73
N VAL A 87 -13.90 1.75 8.75
CA VAL A 87 -13.10 2.48 7.76
C VAL A 87 -12.18 1.50 7.05
N VAL A 88 -12.37 1.37 5.74
CA VAL A 88 -11.55 0.54 4.86
C VAL A 88 -10.66 1.44 4.03
N LEU A 89 -9.35 1.25 4.12
CA LEU A 89 -8.37 1.92 3.26
C LEU A 89 -7.94 0.96 2.14
N ALA A 90 -7.79 1.45 0.93
CA ALA A 90 -7.25 0.69 -0.20
C ALA A 90 -6.18 1.52 -0.95
N SER A 91 -5.03 0.91 -1.20
CA SER A 91 -3.91 1.55 -1.94
C SER A 91 -3.00 0.51 -2.58
N MET A 92 -2.77 0.60 -3.89
CA MET A 92 -1.97 -0.38 -4.64
C MET A 92 -0.52 0.08 -4.91
N GLY A 93 -0.04 1.03 -4.10
CA GLY A 93 1.31 1.58 -4.21
C GLY A 93 1.48 2.51 -5.41
N THR A 94 2.63 3.16 -5.51
CA THR A 94 2.86 4.23 -6.51
C THR A 94 3.46 3.75 -7.82
N VAL A 95 3.99 2.51 -7.84
CA VAL A 95 4.68 1.95 -9.02
C VAL A 95 3.66 1.35 -9.98
N ILE A 96 2.83 0.42 -9.49
CA ILE A 96 1.78 -0.25 -10.28
C ILE A 96 0.73 0.74 -10.78
N THR A 97 0.34 1.73 -9.96
CA THR A 97 -0.57 2.78 -10.42
C THR A 97 0.13 3.79 -11.33
N GLY A 98 1.46 3.82 -11.38
CA GLY A 98 2.22 4.79 -12.16
C GLY A 98 2.61 4.31 -13.55
N ASP A 99 3.48 5.07 -14.21
CA ASP A 99 3.99 4.79 -15.56
C ASP A 99 5.33 4.06 -15.56
N SER A 100 5.59 3.23 -14.54
CA SER A 100 6.82 2.43 -14.52
C SER A 100 6.89 1.55 -15.77
N PRO A 101 8.02 1.54 -16.50
CA PRO A 101 8.13 0.76 -17.74
C PRO A 101 8.10 -0.75 -17.50
N ASP A 102 8.47 -1.19 -16.29
CA ASP A 102 8.62 -2.61 -15.96
C ASP A 102 7.42 -3.18 -15.19
N PHE A 103 6.74 -2.34 -14.41
CA PHE A 103 5.67 -2.79 -13.50
C PHE A 103 4.46 -1.86 -13.43
N GLY A 104 4.41 -0.83 -14.29
CA GLY A 104 3.38 0.21 -14.25
C GLY A 104 2.02 -0.22 -14.78
N TRP A 105 1.13 0.76 -14.86
CA TRP A 105 -0.29 0.60 -15.14
C TRP A 105 -0.61 -0.22 -16.40
N ALA A 106 0.08 0.08 -17.49
CA ALA A 106 -0.11 -0.60 -18.77
C ALA A 106 0.76 -1.85 -18.95
N VAL A 107 1.69 -2.12 -18.02
CA VAL A 107 2.68 -3.17 -18.20
C VAL A 107 2.06 -4.52 -17.90
N LYS A 108 2.24 -5.47 -18.82
CA LYS A 108 1.84 -6.86 -18.65
C LYS A 108 3.08 -7.71 -18.37
N PRO A 109 3.30 -8.19 -17.14
CA PRO A 109 4.46 -9.01 -16.83
C PRO A 109 4.38 -10.35 -17.59
N THR A 110 5.50 -10.75 -18.18
CA THR A 110 5.65 -12.03 -18.87
C THR A 110 6.70 -12.86 -18.16
N GLU A 111 6.28 -13.91 -17.46
CA GLU A 111 7.18 -14.92 -16.93
C GLU A 111 6.90 -16.28 -17.59
N SER A 112 7.96 -16.87 -18.16
CA SER A 112 8.04 -18.29 -18.56
C SER A 112 6.70 -18.94 -18.93
N GLN A 113 6.06 -18.46 -20.00
CA GLN A 113 4.82 -18.98 -20.61
C GLN A 113 3.47 -18.63 -19.95
N ARG A 114 3.43 -17.89 -18.84
CA ARG A 114 2.18 -17.32 -18.29
C ARG A 114 2.15 -15.81 -18.48
N GLN A 115 1.06 -15.30 -19.05
CA GLN A 115 0.82 -13.86 -19.10
C GLN A 115 0.13 -13.42 -17.81
N GLY A 116 0.76 -12.52 -17.05
CA GLY A 116 0.16 -11.92 -15.86
C GLY A 116 -0.92 -10.89 -16.18
N LEU A 117 -1.55 -10.34 -15.14
CA LEU A 117 -2.43 -9.18 -15.24
C LEU A 117 -1.61 -7.91 -15.46
N THR A 118 -2.13 -6.94 -16.21
CA THR A 118 -1.52 -5.60 -16.20
C THR A 118 -1.67 -4.93 -14.83
N GLY A 119 -0.88 -3.89 -14.56
CA GLY A 119 -1.08 -3.05 -13.37
C GLY A 119 -2.53 -2.57 -13.22
N LYS A 120 -3.13 -2.10 -14.34
CA LYS A 120 -4.55 -1.75 -14.43
C LYS A 120 -5.46 -2.88 -14.00
N GLN A 121 -5.30 -4.06 -14.60
CA GLN A 121 -6.16 -5.21 -14.34
C GLN A 121 -6.04 -5.69 -12.89
N LEU A 122 -4.83 -5.71 -12.34
CA LEU A 122 -4.59 -6.08 -10.94
C LEU A 122 -5.26 -5.10 -9.98
N CYS A 123 -5.02 -3.79 -10.17
CA CYS A 123 -5.64 -2.75 -9.37
C CYS A 123 -7.17 -2.77 -9.45
N GLN A 124 -7.73 -2.80 -10.66
CA GLN A 124 -9.16 -2.78 -10.86
C GLN A 124 -9.84 -4.02 -10.29
N ALA A 125 -9.21 -5.20 -10.39
CA ALA A 125 -9.71 -6.42 -9.74
C ALA A 125 -9.73 -6.28 -8.21
N ALA A 126 -8.64 -5.77 -7.61
CA ALA A 126 -8.56 -5.56 -6.17
C ALA A 126 -9.60 -4.54 -5.68
N TRP A 127 -9.75 -3.41 -6.39
CA TRP A 127 -10.73 -2.37 -6.03
C TRP A 127 -12.17 -2.84 -6.23
N THR A 128 -12.43 -3.63 -7.28
CA THR A 128 -13.74 -4.27 -7.48
C THR A 128 -14.10 -5.15 -6.28
N ALA A 129 -13.17 -5.98 -5.81
CA ALA A 129 -13.40 -6.81 -4.63
C ALA A 129 -13.70 -5.97 -3.38
N VAL A 130 -13.01 -4.83 -3.18
CA VAL A 130 -13.31 -3.88 -2.10
C VAL A 130 -14.73 -3.32 -2.24
N PHE A 131 -15.10 -2.88 -3.43
CA PHE A 131 -16.42 -2.29 -3.69
C PHE A 131 -17.54 -3.31 -3.54
N GLU A 132 -17.36 -4.55 -3.99
CA GLU A 132 -18.37 -5.61 -3.85
C GLU A 132 -18.53 -6.06 -2.39
N THR A 133 -17.45 -6.01 -1.61
CA THR A 133 -17.45 -6.46 -0.21
C THR A 133 -17.98 -5.39 0.73
N PHE A 134 -17.54 -4.15 0.56
CA PHE A 134 -17.78 -3.06 1.53
C PHE A 134 -18.65 -1.93 0.96
N GLY A 135 -19.01 -1.98 -0.32
CA GLY A 135 -19.87 -0.98 -0.95
C GLY A 135 -21.31 -1.06 -0.43
N ALA A 136 -21.92 0.10 -0.22
CA ALA A 136 -23.32 0.21 0.17
C ALA A 136 -24.21 -0.44 -0.89
N LYS A 137 -25.07 -1.36 -0.49
CA LYS A 137 -26.01 -2.01 -1.42
C LYS A 137 -27.23 -1.15 -1.65
N ASP A 138 -27.94 -1.42 -2.75
CA ASP A 138 -29.17 -0.69 -3.09
C ASP A 138 -30.20 -0.82 -1.96
N GLY A 139 -30.59 0.32 -1.37
CA GLY A 139 -31.53 0.38 -0.25
C GLY A 139 -30.91 0.28 1.15
N GLU A 140 -29.61 0.09 1.29
CA GLU A 140 -28.92 0.16 2.59
C GLU A 140 -28.67 1.61 3.00
N SER A 141 -28.71 1.86 4.32
CA SER A 141 -28.34 3.17 4.87
C SER A 141 -26.84 3.40 4.75
N MET A 142 -26.47 4.57 4.25
CA MET A 142 -25.08 5.05 4.21
C MET A 142 -24.43 5.07 5.59
N GLU A 143 -25.23 5.29 6.65
CA GLU A 143 -24.75 5.31 8.04
C GLU A 143 -24.39 3.93 8.57
N GLN A 144 -24.89 2.86 7.95
CA GLN A 144 -24.61 1.47 8.30
C GLN A 144 -23.52 0.85 7.42
N SER A 145 -23.19 1.50 6.30
CA SER A 145 -22.17 1.03 5.37
C SER A 145 -20.77 1.51 5.80
N PRO A 146 -19.71 0.71 5.67
CA PRO A 146 -18.33 1.15 5.90
C PRO A 146 -17.99 2.40 5.07
N LEU A 147 -17.00 3.20 5.50
CA LEU A 147 -16.37 4.20 4.64
C LEU A 147 -15.24 3.52 3.87
N ILE A 148 -15.21 3.68 2.55
CA ILE A 148 -14.09 3.23 1.72
C ILE A 148 -13.27 4.46 1.34
N LEU A 149 -11.99 4.46 1.70
CA LEU A 149 -11.00 5.45 1.24
C LEU A 149 -10.08 4.75 0.25
N LEU A 150 -10.11 5.17 -1.02
CA LEU A 150 -9.33 4.53 -2.09
C LEU A 150 -8.34 5.51 -2.71
N SER A 151 -7.05 5.15 -2.68
CA SER A 151 -6.00 5.85 -3.43
C SER A 151 -5.88 5.23 -4.83
N VAL A 152 -6.38 5.92 -5.86
CA VAL A 152 -6.45 5.40 -7.24
C VAL A 152 -5.18 5.65 -8.07
N GLY A 153 -4.33 6.57 -7.62
CA GLY A 153 -3.13 6.98 -8.33
C GLY A 153 -3.39 7.99 -9.46
N PRO A 154 -2.43 8.19 -10.38
CA PRO A 154 -2.43 9.29 -11.35
C PRO A 154 -3.22 8.98 -12.64
N GLN A 155 -3.66 7.74 -12.84
CA GLN A 155 -4.21 7.28 -14.11
C GLN A 155 -5.65 7.75 -14.25
N LYS A 156 -5.94 8.45 -15.36
CA LYS A 156 -7.27 9.02 -15.59
C LYS A 156 -8.34 7.96 -15.81
N ASP A 157 -7.94 6.81 -16.33
CA ASP A 157 -8.79 5.65 -16.60
C ASP A 157 -8.81 4.64 -15.43
N ALA A 158 -8.34 5.05 -14.23
CA ALA A 158 -8.23 4.18 -13.06
C ALA A 158 -9.57 3.49 -12.71
N LEU A 159 -10.65 4.26 -12.74
CA LEU A 159 -11.99 3.80 -12.37
C LEU A 159 -12.86 3.41 -13.58
N ASP A 160 -12.32 3.45 -14.79
CA ASP A 160 -13.08 3.13 -16.00
C ASP A 160 -13.62 1.71 -15.94
N GLY A 161 -14.95 1.58 -16.10
CA GLY A 161 -15.65 0.31 -16.06
C GLY A 161 -16.00 -0.20 -14.65
N LEU A 162 -15.62 0.51 -13.59
CA LEU A 162 -15.95 0.14 -12.21
C LEU A 162 -17.25 0.81 -11.73
N LYS A 163 -18.10 0.04 -11.03
CA LYS A 163 -19.25 0.58 -10.29
C LYS A 163 -18.77 1.06 -8.91
N VAL A 164 -18.35 2.33 -8.83
CA VAL A 164 -17.93 2.92 -7.56
C VAL A 164 -19.16 3.12 -6.64
N PRO A 165 -19.16 2.56 -5.43
CA PRO A 165 -20.31 2.68 -4.53
C PRO A 165 -20.33 4.07 -3.86
N PRO A 166 -21.51 4.57 -3.44
CA PRO A 166 -21.65 5.94 -2.92
C PRO A 166 -20.90 6.19 -1.60
N ASN A 167 -20.54 5.13 -0.88
CA ASN A 167 -19.74 5.19 0.35
C ASN A 167 -18.23 5.12 0.11
N ALA A 168 -17.78 5.18 -1.15
CA ALA A 168 -16.37 5.27 -1.50
C ALA A 168 -15.94 6.70 -1.82
N VAL A 169 -14.84 7.12 -1.21
CA VAL A 169 -14.12 8.35 -1.51
C VAL A 169 -12.83 7.95 -2.22
N CYS A 170 -12.78 8.21 -3.52
CA CYS A 170 -11.65 7.88 -4.38
C CYS A 170 -10.82 9.13 -4.66
N MET A 171 -9.54 9.13 -4.32
CA MET A 171 -8.63 10.25 -4.53
C MET A 171 -7.32 9.77 -5.19
N PRO A 172 -6.64 10.60 -6.00
CA PRO A 172 -5.36 10.21 -6.60
C PRO A 172 -4.30 9.83 -5.56
N VAL A 173 -4.24 10.58 -4.47
CA VAL A 173 -3.33 10.39 -3.34
C VAL A 173 -4.11 10.59 -2.05
N LEU A 174 -3.87 9.73 -1.06
CA LEU A 174 -4.42 9.85 0.29
C LEU A 174 -3.28 10.02 1.32
N PRO A 175 -3.54 10.71 2.45
CA PRO A 175 -2.61 10.83 3.58
C PRO A 175 -2.48 9.50 4.36
N GLN A 176 -1.98 8.45 3.71
CA GLN A 176 -2.05 7.05 4.15
C GLN A 176 -1.57 6.83 5.59
N VAL A 177 -0.40 7.37 5.96
CA VAL A 177 0.15 7.19 7.32
C VAL A 177 -0.76 7.81 8.38
N ASP A 178 -1.34 8.97 8.09
CA ASP A 178 -2.20 9.67 9.05
C ASP A 178 -3.61 9.06 9.11
N LEU A 179 -4.12 8.52 8.00
CA LEU A 179 -5.34 7.70 8.02
C LEU A 179 -5.16 6.45 8.88
N LEU A 180 -4.05 5.71 8.66
CA LEU A 180 -3.73 4.51 9.45
C LEU A 180 -3.66 4.84 10.95
N ARG A 181 -2.99 5.93 11.33
CA ARG A 181 -2.91 6.41 12.73
C ARG A 181 -4.26 6.84 13.30
N ALA A 182 -5.16 7.36 12.47
CA ALA A 182 -6.43 7.92 12.92
C ALA A 182 -7.54 6.87 13.14
N GLY A 183 -7.37 5.64 12.63
CA GLY A 183 -8.27 4.52 12.91
C GLY A 183 -8.89 3.93 11.65
N VAL A 184 -8.05 3.39 10.77
CA VAL A 184 -8.46 2.45 9.72
C VAL A 184 -8.68 1.07 10.34
N ASP A 185 -9.76 0.41 10.00
CA ASP A 185 -10.09 -0.93 10.52
C ASP A 185 -9.49 -2.05 9.65
N ILE A 186 -9.40 -1.84 8.33
CA ILE A 186 -8.80 -2.79 7.37
C ILE A 186 -8.04 -2.03 6.29
N PHE A 187 -6.84 -2.48 5.94
CA PHE A 187 -6.05 -1.91 4.85
C PHE A 187 -5.80 -2.91 3.71
N LEU A 188 -6.44 -2.72 2.56
CA LEU A 188 -6.07 -3.41 1.33
C LEU A 188 -4.84 -2.76 0.70
N THR A 189 -3.79 -3.55 0.52
CA THR A 189 -2.50 -3.06 0.03
C THR A 189 -1.86 -4.02 -0.96
N HIS A 190 -1.04 -3.49 -1.85
CA HIS A 190 -0.13 -4.31 -2.65
C HIS A 190 0.96 -5.04 -1.83
N GLY A 191 1.23 -4.63 -0.59
CA GLY A 191 2.23 -5.28 0.27
C GLY A 191 3.67 -4.78 0.12
N GLY A 192 3.91 -3.65 -0.58
CA GLY A 192 5.24 -3.05 -0.63
C GLY A 192 5.74 -2.63 0.76
N GLN A 193 7.05 -2.77 1.00
CA GLN A 193 7.67 -2.70 2.33
C GLN A 193 7.19 -1.50 3.16
N ASN A 194 7.17 -0.30 2.60
CA ASN A 194 6.76 0.89 3.34
C ASN A 194 5.31 0.80 3.82
N SER A 195 4.38 0.43 2.94
CA SER A 195 2.95 0.33 3.30
C SER A 195 2.69 -0.81 4.28
N PHE A 196 3.46 -1.89 4.17
CA PHE A 196 3.38 -3.00 5.10
C PHE A 196 3.85 -2.59 6.51
N MET A 197 5.02 -1.96 6.61
CA MET A 197 5.55 -1.47 7.90
C MET A 197 4.68 -0.36 8.52
N GLU A 198 4.10 0.52 7.71
CA GLU A 198 3.13 1.54 8.18
C GLU A 198 1.90 0.88 8.83
N SER A 199 1.35 -0.17 8.21
CA SER A 199 0.19 -0.88 8.75
C SER A 199 0.50 -1.59 10.06
N LEU A 200 1.65 -2.28 10.10
CA LEU A 200 2.13 -2.96 11.31
C LEU A 200 2.32 -1.97 12.46
N ALA A 201 2.96 -0.83 12.19
CA ALA A 201 3.17 0.20 13.21
C ALA A 201 1.86 0.81 13.73
N ALA A 202 0.82 0.87 12.90
CA ALA A 202 -0.51 1.33 13.30
C ALA A 202 -1.39 0.21 13.90
N GLY A 203 -0.94 -1.05 13.88
CA GLY A 203 -1.73 -2.20 14.33
C GLY A 203 -2.96 -2.49 13.45
N VAL A 204 -2.91 -2.09 12.18
CA VAL A 204 -4.03 -2.24 11.23
C VAL A 204 -3.86 -3.55 10.44
N PRO A 205 -4.86 -4.44 10.41
CA PRO A 205 -4.80 -5.67 9.64
C PRO A 205 -4.82 -5.37 8.13
N VAL A 206 -4.08 -6.19 7.37
CA VAL A 206 -3.92 -6.01 5.93
C VAL A 206 -4.58 -7.12 5.13
N VAL A 207 -5.10 -6.75 3.96
CA VAL A 207 -5.40 -7.69 2.87
C VAL A 207 -4.40 -7.41 1.75
N VAL A 208 -3.52 -8.38 1.46
CA VAL A 208 -2.42 -8.16 0.52
C VAL A 208 -2.76 -8.69 -0.86
N CYS A 209 -2.69 -7.83 -1.87
CA CYS A 209 -2.85 -8.19 -3.28
C CYS A 209 -1.51 -7.93 -4.01
N PRO A 210 -0.57 -8.90 -3.98
CA PRO A 210 0.81 -8.65 -4.40
C PRO A 210 0.94 -8.60 -5.92
N GLY A 211 1.81 -7.71 -6.40
CA GLY A 211 2.22 -7.62 -7.80
C GLY A 211 3.65 -8.12 -8.03
N PHE A 212 4.65 -7.41 -7.49
CA PHE A 212 6.08 -7.66 -7.81
C PHE A 212 7.02 -7.36 -6.65
N GLY A 213 8.29 -7.74 -6.80
CA GLY A 213 9.35 -7.39 -5.86
C GLY A 213 9.17 -8.07 -4.49
N ASP A 214 9.18 -7.26 -3.45
CA ASP A 214 9.00 -7.65 -2.04
C ASP A 214 7.55 -8.03 -1.69
N GLN A 215 6.59 -7.63 -2.51
CA GLN A 215 5.15 -7.74 -2.22
C GLN A 215 4.68 -9.18 -1.94
N PRO A 216 5.06 -10.23 -2.71
CA PRO A 216 4.63 -11.59 -2.41
C PRO A 216 5.21 -12.13 -1.10
N VAL A 217 6.47 -11.78 -0.78
CA VAL A 217 7.11 -12.19 0.47
C VAL A 217 6.41 -11.55 1.67
N ASN A 218 6.09 -10.25 1.58
CA ASN A 218 5.34 -9.57 2.62
C ASN A 218 3.89 -10.08 2.74
N ALA A 219 3.27 -10.53 1.64
CA ALA A 219 1.98 -11.21 1.69
C ALA A 219 2.05 -12.51 2.51
N GLN A 220 3.09 -13.34 2.31
CA GLN A 220 3.29 -14.55 3.09
C GLN A 220 3.48 -14.23 4.58
N LYS A 221 4.30 -13.23 4.91
CA LYS A 221 4.49 -12.79 6.30
C LYS A 221 3.15 -12.38 6.94
N ALA A 222 2.29 -11.68 6.21
CA ALA A 222 0.97 -11.28 6.70
C ALA A 222 0.09 -12.48 7.06
N GLU A 223 0.13 -13.54 6.23
CA GLU A 223 -0.56 -14.80 6.49
C GLU A 223 0.02 -15.51 7.71
N ASP A 224 1.35 -15.62 7.80
CA ASP A 224 2.05 -16.31 8.90
C ASP A 224 1.80 -15.63 10.26
N MET A 225 1.60 -14.31 10.29
CA MET A 225 1.25 -13.56 11.51
C MET A 225 -0.23 -13.70 11.91
N SER A 226 -1.08 -14.25 11.05
CA SER A 226 -2.52 -14.42 11.31
C SER A 226 -2.85 -15.72 12.05
N THR A 227 -1.86 -16.60 12.27
CA THR A 227 -1.98 -17.90 12.95
C THR A 227 -1.38 -17.87 14.35
#